data_AF-A0A151IHL4-F1
#
_entry.id   AF-A0A151IHL4-F1
#
_cell.length_a   1.000
_cell.length_b   1.000
_cell.length_c   1.000
_cell.angle_alpha   90.00
_cell.angle_beta   90.00
_cell.angle_gamma   90.00
#
_symmetry.space_group_name_H-M   'P 1'
#
loop_
_entity.id
_entity.type
_entity.pdbx_description
1 polymer ?
#
loop_
_entity_poly.entity_id
_entity_poly.type
_entity_poly.pdbx_seq_one_letter_code
_entity_poly.pdbx_strand_id
1 'polypeptide(L)'
;MLLFLNCLQLYNKLQHDAENYSEYTDAYIMLEEFYIFATELAHLCEQGTTVVPMNASCSLHGDGKGTKHKIGSKRMAYEVFLGGSCNPTTWRSDIAIPTLQNLGITYYNPQVSQWKPELIAQEYEAKQTARVLLFVIDNQTRNSAGIIEAAQLAATRSESLVLVIYPYRQGQAILGETVSTQEYYDLMNGLLVLQYLMERQRIPIFESVSVALHCTSKMLREEINVQDCMNIEDGIKPVRISLTQNGTDAVKLREVFKSMDVNDSGTIKLGEALVMLQSSTMCNNLSVLDLLNTVNKKSEIYRTLIDGFPAKGDPTELRINFEQFCVLASESSWMRMKNNGISCENWTNSFTQEFEKRDIYVGVVSKDLFWLESSAIPLIESMRLSLYRPSLNEYNVRILPQELQKIKNSRLILLIVPQHSRGVTIMALAAHLIGLHAKLVLCVQILPEGSIISDEQLTEQARKDYNRGRMYLSDYATREGVPVFQNIADALQHAIQLVQNPC
;
A
#
# COMPACT_ATOMS: atom_id res chain seq x y z
N MET A 1 26.54 17.03 -30.77
CA MET A 1 26.89 17.55 -32.11
C MET A 1 28.01 16.78 -32.81
N LEU A 2 29.20 16.60 -32.22
CA LEU A 2 30.33 15.89 -32.89
C LEU A 2 30.03 14.41 -33.24
N LEU A 3 29.31 13.70 -32.37
CA LEU A 3 28.84 12.33 -32.64
C LEU A 3 27.85 12.26 -33.82
N PHE A 4 26.98 13.27 -33.94
CA PHE A 4 25.97 13.33 -35.01
C PHE A 4 26.62 13.54 -36.39
N LEU A 5 27.64 14.40 -36.46
CA LEU A 5 28.37 14.64 -37.71
C LEU A 5 29.14 13.39 -38.17
N ASN A 6 29.72 12.64 -37.22
CA ASN A 6 30.42 11.39 -37.52
C ASN A 6 29.45 10.28 -37.96
N CYS A 7 28.27 10.19 -37.35
CA CYS A 7 27.23 9.23 -37.77
C CYS A 7 26.65 9.57 -39.15
N LEU A 8 26.47 10.87 -39.47
CA LEU A 8 26.00 11.30 -40.79
C LEU A 8 27.02 10.99 -41.90
N GLN A 9 28.31 11.16 -41.62
CA GLN A 9 29.38 10.74 -42.52
C GLN A 9 29.42 9.22 -42.72
N LEU A 10 29.15 8.44 -41.66
CA LEU A 10 29.08 6.98 -41.74
C LEU A 10 27.85 6.51 -42.54
N TYR A 11 26.70 7.14 -42.33
CA TYR A 11 25.44 6.87 -43.04
C TYR A 11 25.58 7.15 -44.55
N ASN A 12 26.10 8.33 -44.93
CA ASN A 12 26.31 8.67 -46.34
C ASN A 12 27.32 7.74 -47.02
N LYS A 13 28.31 7.23 -46.28
CA LYS A 13 29.30 6.28 -46.80
C LYS A 13 28.69 4.89 -47.03
N LEU A 14 27.84 4.43 -46.10
CA LEU A 14 27.13 3.14 -46.22
C LEU A 14 26.02 3.17 -47.28
N GLN A 15 25.36 4.31 -47.49
CA GLN A 15 24.36 4.48 -48.55
C GLN A 15 24.98 4.38 -49.96
N HIS A 16 26.23 4.83 -50.11
CA HIS A 16 26.95 4.75 -51.39
C HIS A 16 27.47 3.33 -51.69
N ASP A 17 27.74 2.53 -50.65
CA ASP A 17 28.23 1.15 -50.77
C ASP A 17 27.07 0.12 -50.89
N ALA A 18 25.85 0.48 -50.46
CA ALA A 18 24.65 -0.37 -50.49
C ALA A 18 24.08 -0.62 -51.90
N GLU A 19 24.45 0.17 -52.91
CA GLU A 19 24.01 -0.06 -54.30
C GLU A 19 24.64 -1.31 -54.95
N ASN A 20 25.63 -1.96 -54.31
CA ASN A 20 26.35 -3.09 -54.91
C ASN A 20 26.31 -4.44 -54.19
N TYR A 21 25.76 -4.59 -52.97
CA TYR A 21 25.74 -5.89 -52.28
C TYR A 21 24.54 -6.08 -51.35
N SER A 22 23.81 -7.20 -51.53
CA SER A 22 22.56 -7.53 -50.81
C SER A 22 22.74 -8.17 -49.43
N GLU A 23 23.91 -8.06 -48.80
CA GLU A 23 24.23 -8.75 -47.52
C GLU A 23 24.19 -7.84 -46.28
N TYR A 24 23.79 -6.57 -46.41
CA TYR A 24 23.81 -5.59 -45.29
C TYR A 24 22.43 -5.07 -44.86
N THR A 25 21.35 -5.82 -45.12
CA THR A 25 19.97 -5.39 -44.87
C THR A 25 19.68 -5.12 -43.39
N ASP A 26 20.17 -5.96 -42.47
CA ASP A 26 19.90 -5.82 -41.03
C ASP A 26 20.68 -4.68 -40.36
N ALA A 27 21.91 -4.42 -40.82
CA ALA A 27 22.72 -3.30 -40.35
C ALA A 27 22.15 -1.95 -40.82
N TYR A 28 21.54 -1.94 -42.01
CA TYR A 28 20.90 -0.75 -42.58
C TYR A 28 19.61 -0.40 -41.83
N ILE A 29 18.78 -1.39 -41.49
CA ILE A 29 17.55 -1.20 -40.70
C ILE A 29 17.86 -0.63 -39.30
N MET A 30 18.87 -1.16 -38.60
CA MET A 30 19.28 -0.61 -37.29
C MET A 30 19.81 0.83 -37.37
N LEU A 31 20.49 1.20 -38.46
CA LEU A 31 21.01 2.55 -38.64
C LEU A 31 19.90 3.54 -39.02
N GLU A 32 18.91 3.10 -39.78
CA GLU A 32 17.74 3.89 -40.16
C GLU A 32 16.84 4.15 -38.94
N GLU A 33 16.60 3.13 -38.10
CA GLU A 33 15.90 3.28 -36.82
C GLU A 33 16.66 4.20 -35.85
N PHE A 34 17.99 4.09 -35.79
CA PHE A 34 18.81 4.99 -34.98
C PHE A 34 18.81 6.42 -35.49
N TYR A 35 18.78 6.63 -36.81
CA TYR A 35 18.70 7.95 -37.42
C TYR A 35 17.34 8.61 -37.15
N ILE A 36 16.24 7.86 -37.27
CA ILE A 36 14.90 8.32 -36.90
C ILE A 36 14.88 8.70 -35.42
N PHE A 37 15.39 7.83 -34.54
CA PHE A 37 15.47 8.09 -33.10
C PHE A 37 16.30 9.36 -32.79
N ALA A 38 17.48 9.52 -33.39
CA ALA A 38 18.34 10.68 -33.17
C ALA A 38 17.72 11.99 -33.70
N THR A 39 16.98 11.91 -34.81
CA THR A 39 16.27 13.05 -35.41
C THR A 39 15.08 13.47 -34.55
N GLU A 40 14.31 12.50 -34.03
CA GLU A 40 13.22 12.72 -33.08
C GLU A 40 13.75 13.34 -31.78
N LEU A 41 14.89 12.85 -31.27
CA LEU A 41 15.53 13.36 -30.05
C LEU A 41 16.04 14.80 -30.23
N ALA A 42 16.62 15.11 -31.40
CA ALA A 42 17.04 16.47 -31.73
C ALA A 42 15.82 17.41 -31.85
N HIS A 43 14.72 16.93 -32.44
CA HIS A 43 13.47 17.69 -32.56
C HIS A 43 12.83 17.97 -31.20
N LEU A 44 12.88 17.01 -30.26
CA LEU A 44 12.43 17.17 -28.88
C LEU A 44 13.32 18.10 -28.04
N CYS A 45 14.61 18.20 -28.37
CA CYS A 45 15.50 19.20 -27.75
C CYS A 45 15.25 20.62 -28.28
N GLU A 46 14.81 20.77 -29.54
CA GLU A 46 14.47 22.06 -30.14
C GLU A 46 13.04 22.53 -29.77
N GLN A 47 12.10 21.59 -29.61
CA GLN A 47 10.76 21.84 -29.10
C GLN A 47 10.72 21.61 -27.59
N GLY A 48 11.16 22.61 -26.83
CA GLY A 48 11.19 22.60 -25.36
C GLY A 48 9.90 22.08 -24.74
N THR A 49 9.83 20.77 -24.51
CA THR A 49 8.79 20.12 -23.73
C THR A 49 9.27 20.17 -22.29
N THR A 50 8.68 21.10 -21.56
CA THR A 50 8.98 21.38 -20.16
C THR A 50 8.68 20.17 -19.28
N VAL A 51 9.67 19.29 -19.10
CA VAL A 51 9.99 18.83 -17.75
C VAL A 51 10.42 20.11 -17.03
N VAL A 52 9.64 20.58 -16.05
CA VAL A 52 10.04 21.73 -15.23
C VAL A 52 10.79 21.19 -14.01
N PRO A 53 12.14 21.19 -13.99
CA PRO A 53 12.87 21.28 -12.75
C PRO A 53 12.96 22.78 -12.38
N MET A 54 12.11 23.24 -11.46
CA MET A 54 12.23 24.55 -10.81
C MET A 54 12.01 24.35 -9.31
N ASN A 55 12.84 24.81 -8.37
CA ASN A 55 13.84 25.88 -8.40
C ASN A 55 15.11 25.50 -7.61
N ALA A 56 16.28 25.75 -8.20
CA ALA A 56 17.50 26.05 -7.47
C ALA A 56 17.93 27.48 -7.83
N SER A 57 17.22 28.48 -7.31
CA SER A 57 17.63 29.88 -7.44
C SER A 57 17.09 30.70 -6.28
N CYS A 58 17.83 30.70 -5.16
CA CYS A 58 17.86 31.87 -4.30
C CYS A 58 18.93 32.81 -4.85
N SER A 59 18.53 34.03 -5.19
CA SER A 59 19.42 35.11 -5.56
C SER A 59 20.32 35.50 -4.38
N LEU A 60 21.62 35.60 -4.63
CA LEU A 60 22.55 36.30 -3.73
C LEU A 60 22.88 37.64 -4.37
N HIS A 61 22.25 38.70 -3.87
CA HIS A 61 22.84 40.03 -3.83
C HIS A 61 23.12 40.33 -2.35
N GLY A 62 24.39 40.40 -2.00
CA GLY A 62 24.85 40.60 -0.62
C GLY A 62 26.36 40.42 -0.54
N ASP A 63 27.02 41.56 -0.51
CA ASP A 63 28.47 41.80 -0.46
C ASP A 63 29.17 41.20 0.78
N GLY A 64 30.43 40.80 0.60
CA GLY A 64 31.48 40.91 1.64
C GLY A 64 31.63 39.87 2.76
N LYS A 65 32.78 39.17 2.71
CA LYS A 65 33.62 38.61 3.79
C LYS A 65 33.29 37.22 4.35
N GLY A 66 34.28 36.34 4.25
CA GLY A 66 34.15 34.91 4.47
C GLY A 66 34.30 34.45 5.92
N THR A 67 33.86 33.21 6.12
CA THR A 67 34.41 32.28 7.11
C THR A 67 34.23 30.86 6.58
N LYS A 68 35.30 30.06 6.65
CA LYS A 68 35.39 28.70 6.13
C LYS A 68 34.44 27.77 6.88
N HIS A 69 33.40 27.28 6.23
CA HIS A 69 32.68 26.07 6.66
C HIS A 69 32.88 24.95 5.65
N LYS A 70 33.20 23.76 6.19
CA LYS A 70 33.53 22.53 5.47
C LYS A 70 32.42 22.16 4.48
N ILE A 71 32.82 21.94 3.24
CA ILE A 71 32.01 21.40 2.15
C ILE A 71 31.94 19.88 2.29
N GLY A 72 30.73 19.32 2.18
CA GLY A 72 30.53 17.98 1.61
C GLY A 72 29.62 17.02 2.37
N SER A 73 28.30 17.26 2.36
CA SER A 73 27.34 16.16 2.30
C SER A 73 26.36 16.46 1.17
N LYS A 74 26.16 15.50 0.25
CA LYS A 74 25.31 15.63 -0.94
C LYS A 74 23.92 16.11 -0.51
N ARG A 75 23.51 17.28 -1.01
CA ARG A 75 22.14 17.81 -0.90
C ARG A 75 21.17 16.72 -1.40
N MET A 76 20.21 16.31 -0.58
CA MET A 76 19.08 15.50 -1.04
C MET A 76 18.40 16.23 -2.21
N ALA A 77 18.10 15.52 -3.30
CA ALA A 77 17.54 16.16 -4.50
C ALA A 77 16.12 16.71 -4.24
N TYR A 78 15.36 16.04 -3.36
CA TYR A 78 14.02 16.45 -2.94
C TYR A 78 13.77 16.03 -1.47
N GLU A 79 13.06 16.86 -0.71
CA GLU A 79 12.71 16.54 0.68
C GLU A 79 11.47 15.65 0.79
N VAL A 80 10.48 15.87 -0.09
CA VAL A 80 9.20 15.15 -0.05
C VAL A 80 8.91 14.44 -1.37
N PHE A 81 8.58 13.16 -1.33
CA PHE A 81 8.03 12.43 -2.48
C PHE A 81 6.50 12.42 -2.44
N LEU A 82 5.83 12.78 -3.54
CA LEU A 82 4.37 12.85 -3.64
C LEU A 82 3.77 11.60 -4.33
N GLY A 83 3.68 10.49 -3.60
CA GLY A 83 3.17 9.21 -4.09
C GLY A 83 1.65 9.04 -4.02
N GLY A 84 1.13 8.00 -4.68
CA GLY A 84 -0.29 7.63 -4.64
C GLY A 84 -1.11 8.07 -5.85
N SER A 85 -2.42 8.21 -5.67
CA SER A 85 -3.40 8.40 -6.75
C SER A 85 -3.03 9.54 -7.68
N CYS A 86 -3.08 9.28 -8.99
CA CYS A 86 -2.75 10.24 -10.04
C CYS A 86 -4.04 10.81 -10.64
N ASN A 87 -4.27 10.67 -11.94
CA ASN A 87 -5.48 11.17 -12.60
C ASN A 87 -6.71 10.35 -12.17
N PRO A 88 -7.86 10.98 -11.87
CA PRO A 88 -8.21 12.39 -12.11
C PRO A 88 -7.99 13.32 -10.90
N THR A 89 -7.30 12.86 -9.86
CA THR A 89 -7.18 13.60 -8.60
C THR A 89 -6.32 14.85 -8.74
N THR A 90 -6.67 15.88 -7.96
CA THR A 90 -6.01 17.20 -8.01
C THR A 90 -5.33 17.58 -6.70
N TRP A 91 -5.26 16.67 -5.72
CA TRP A 91 -4.68 16.96 -4.40
C TRP A 91 -3.22 17.47 -4.48
N ARG A 92 -2.47 17.06 -5.52
CA ARG A 92 -1.12 17.59 -5.78
C ARG A 92 -1.16 19.06 -6.20
N SER A 93 -1.91 19.40 -7.24
CA SER A 93 -1.97 20.77 -7.79
C SER A 93 -2.67 21.74 -6.86
N ASP A 94 -3.73 21.29 -6.18
CA ASP A 94 -4.64 22.18 -5.46
C ASP A 94 -4.19 22.42 -4.03
N ILE A 95 -3.52 21.44 -3.40
CA ILE A 95 -3.21 21.45 -1.96
C ILE A 95 -1.71 21.25 -1.71
N ALA A 96 -1.14 20.12 -2.13
CA ALA A 96 0.20 19.72 -1.70
C ALA A 96 1.30 20.62 -2.26
N ILE A 97 1.33 20.83 -3.57
CA ILE A 97 2.37 21.63 -4.22
C ILE A 97 2.33 23.10 -3.74
N PRO A 98 1.18 23.80 -3.74
CA PRO A 98 1.13 25.17 -3.22
C PRO A 98 1.59 25.27 -1.77
N THR A 99 1.18 24.33 -0.92
CA THR A 99 1.56 24.32 0.51
C THR A 99 3.07 24.11 0.69
N LEU A 100 3.66 23.14 -0.02
CA LEU A 100 5.10 22.85 0.07
C LEU A 100 5.94 24.03 -0.46
N GLN A 101 5.52 24.64 -1.57
CA GLN A 101 6.17 25.83 -2.13
C GLN A 101 6.13 27.01 -1.16
N ASN A 102 4.97 27.28 -0.54
CA ASN A 102 4.82 28.34 0.45
C ASN A 102 5.70 28.12 1.70
N LEU A 103 5.96 26.85 2.06
CA LEU A 103 6.83 26.48 3.18
C LEU A 103 8.32 26.37 2.79
N GLY A 104 8.67 26.58 1.52
CA GLY A 104 10.04 26.44 1.01
C GLY A 104 10.57 25.00 1.00
N ILE A 105 9.68 24.01 1.00
CA ILE A 105 10.04 22.58 1.03
C ILE A 105 10.14 22.05 -0.41
N THR A 106 11.25 21.37 -0.71
CA THR A 106 11.45 20.76 -2.03
C THR A 106 10.68 19.44 -2.19
N TYR A 107 10.16 19.16 -3.38
CA TYR A 107 9.33 17.97 -3.62
C TYR A 107 9.55 17.35 -5.00
N TYR A 108 9.32 16.04 -5.08
CA TYR A 108 9.24 15.28 -6.33
C TYR A 108 7.79 14.90 -6.64
N ASN A 109 7.32 15.24 -7.84
CA ASN A 109 6.00 14.88 -8.32
C ASN A 109 6.11 13.79 -9.41
N PRO A 110 5.73 12.52 -9.13
CA PRO A 110 5.77 11.44 -10.11
C PRO A 110 4.61 11.48 -11.12
N GLN A 111 3.60 12.34 -10.94
CA GLN A 111 2.41 12.32 -11.78
C GLN A 111 2.72 12.77 -13.22
N VAL A 112 2.50 11.84 -14.15
CA VAL A 112 2.60 12.04 -15.60
C VAL A 112 1.24 11.85 -16.27
N SER A 113 1.08 12.38 -17.49
CA SER A 113 -0.13 12.20 -18.30
C SER A 113 -0.32 10.75 -18.77
N GLN A 114 0.77 10.09 -19.16
CA GLN A 114 0.80 8.69 -19.57
C GLN A 114 1.88 7.95 -18.80
N TRP A 115 1.46 6.97 -18.00
CA TRP A 115 2.39 6.11 -17.26
C TRP A 115 3.03 5.08 -18.20
N LYS A 116 4.32 4.83 -18.02
CA LYS A 116 5.07 3.75 -18.69
C LYS A 116 5.96 3.02 -17.69
N PRO A 117 6.31 1.74 -17.95
CA PRO A 117 7.11 0.92 -17.03
C PRO A 117 8.49 1.51 -16.70
N GLU A 118 9.09 2.28 -17.62
CA GLU A 118 10.43 2.86 -17.44
C GLU A 118 10.45 3.91 -16.32
N LEU A 119 9.29 4.48 -15.99
CA LEU A 119 9.14 5.47 -14.91
C LEU A 119 9.29 4.83 -13.52
N ILE A 120 9.05 3.52 -13.38
CA ILE A 120 9.17 2.83 -12.09
C ILE A 120 10.58 3.00 -11.52
N ALA A 121 11.62 2.89 -12.36
CA ALA A 121 13.01 3.05 -11.93
C ALA A 121 13.31 4.48 -11.47
N GLN A 122 12.78 5.49 -12.17
CA GLN A 122 12.97 6.90 -11.80
C GLN A 122 12.26 7.22 -10.47
N GLU A 123 11.03 6.74 -10.31
CA GLU A 123 10.28 6.87 -9.06
C GLU A 123 10.98 6.16 -7.90
N TYR A 124 11.58 5.00 -8.14
CA TYR A 124 12.35 4.26 -7.12
C TYR A 124 13.51 5.10 -6.58
N GLU A 125 14.34 5.68 -7.44
CA GLU A 125 15.46 6.54 -7.03
C GLU A 125 14.99 7.79 -6.26
N ALA A 126 13.89 8.41 -6.70
CA ALA A 126 13.30 9.55 -6.01
C ALA A 126 12.78 9.16 -4.61
N LYS A 127 12.18 7.97 -4.45
CA LYS A 127 11.75 7.44 -3.14
C LYS A 127 12.92 7.16 -2.20
N GLN A 128 14.05 6.64 -2.71
CA GLN A 128 15.23 6.36 -1.89
C GLN A 128 15.87 7.63 -1.33
N THR A 129 15.82 8.74 -2.08
CA THR A 129 16.47 10.00 -1.70
C THR A 129 15.57 10.96 -0.92
N ALA A 130 14.25 10.78 -0.95
CA ALA A 130 13.31 11.62 -0.23
C ALA A 130 13.38 11.41 1.30
N ARG A 131 13.25 12.50 2.05
CA ARG A 131 13.20 12.47 3.53
C ARG A 131 11.82 12.03 4.02
N VAL A 132 10.75 12.53 3.41
CA VAL A 132 9.36 12.14 3.72
C VAL A 132 8.67 11.59 2.48
N LEU A 133 7.93 10.50 2.65
CA LEU A 133 7.13 9.88 1.61
C LEU A 133 5.65 10.16 1.89
N LEU A 134 5.06 11.14 1.20
CA LEU A 134 3.64 11.47 1.33
C LEU A 134 2.85 10.68 0.27
N PHE A 135 2.00 9.76 0.72
CA PHE A 135 1.13 8.96 -0.13
C PHE A 135 -0.33 9.30 0.11
N VAL A 136 -1.07 9.51 -0.99
CA VAL A 136 -2.53 9.74 -0.95
C VAL A 136 -3.23 8.65 -1.74
N ILE A 137 -4.15 7.94 -1.10
CA ILE A 137 -4.96 6.86 -1.66
C ILE A 137 -6.40 7.37 -1.77
N ASP A 138 -6.73 7.91 -2.94
CA ASP A 138 -7.97 8.62 -3.25
C ASP A 138 -9.00 7.72 -3.94
N ASN A 139 -10.26 7.81 -3.51
CA ASN A 139 -11.33 6.96 -4.01
C ASN A 139 -11.74 7.21 -5.46
N GLN A 140 -11.19 8.20 -6.15
CA GLN A 140 -11.41 8.43 -7.58
C GLN A 140 -10.55 7.55 -8.50
N THR A 141 -9.68 6.70 -7.93
CA THR A 141 -8.86 5.73 -8.69
C THR A 141 -8.94 4.35 -8.04
N ARG A 142 -8.62 3.27 -8.76
CA ARG A 142 -8.58 1.90 -8.17
C ARG A 142 -7.43 1.66 -7.20
N ASN A 143 -6.44 2.56 -7.16
CA ASN A 143 -5.30 2.54 -6.25
C ASN A 143 -4.46 1.25 -6.20
N SER A 144 -4.57 0.33 -7.16
CA SER A 144 -3.87 -0.96 -7.07
C SER A 144 -2.35 -0.79 -6.90
N ALA A 145 -1.72 0.07 -7.72
CA ALA A 145 -0.30 0.39 -7.56
C ALA A 145 0.01 1.12 -6.24
N GLY A 146 -0.75 2.17 -5.91
CA GLY A 146 -0.52 2.96 -4.69
C GLY A 146 -0.63 2.15 -3.40
N ILE A 147 -1.55 1.19 -3.34
CA ILE A 147 -1.69 0.25 -2.22
C ILE A 147 -0.45 -0.65 -2.09
N ILE A 148 0.03 -1.19 -3.21
CA ILE A 148 1.21 -2.08 -3.25
C ILE A 148 2.46 -1.32 -2.82
N GLU A 149 2.66 -0.12 -3.35
CA GLU A 149 3.78 0.73 -2.96
C GLU A 149 3.73 1.13 -1.49
N ALA A 150 2.58 1.62 -0.99
CA ALA A 150 2.43 1.98 0.41
C ALA A 150 2.64 0.79 1.34
N ALA A 151 2.20 -0.42 0.96
CA ALA A 151 2.40 -1.64 1.74
C ALA A 151 3.89 -2.03 1.83
N GLN A 152 4.65 -1.92 0.74
CA GLN A 152 6.10 -2.15 0.72
C GLN A 152 6.85 -1.08 1.53
N LEU A 153 6.47 0.19 1.38
CA LEU A 153 7.08 1.31 2.10
C LEU A 153 6.78 1.25 3.59
N ALA A 154 5.64 0.71 4.00
CA ALA A 154 5.36 0.50 5.41
C ALA A 154 6.32 -0.51 6.07
N ALA A 155 6.90 -1.43 5.30
CA ALA A 155 7.91 -2.34 5.82
C ALA A 155 9.32 -1.72 5.82
N THR A 156 9.66 -0.93 4.81
CA THR A 156 11.04 -0.44 4.60
C THR A 156 11.30 0.98 5.08
N ARG A 157 10.25 1.80 5.18
CA ARG A 157 10.31 3.27 5.35
C ARG A 157 9.27 3.77 6.36
N SER A 158 8.89 2.94 7.33
CA SER A 158 7.81 3.20 8.30
C SER A 158 7.92 4.51 9.07
N GLU A 159 9.14 4.97 9.37
CA GLU A 159 9.40 6.21 10.11
C GLU A 159 9.14 7.49 9.27
N SER A 160 9.17 7.35 7.94
CA SER A 160 9.11 8.46 6.98
C SER A 160 7.84 8.46 6.12
N LEU A 161 6.96 7.47 6.28
CA LEU A 161 5.75 7.30 5.47
C LEU A 161 4.58 8.06 6.08
N VAL A 162 4.03 9.02 5.34
CA VAL A 162 2.83 9.77 5.68
C VAL A 162 1.71 9.33 4.74
N LEU A 163 0.61 8.79 5.27
CA LEU A 163 -0.45 8.18 4.46
C LEU A 163 -1.81 8.85 4.67
N VAL A 164 -2.47 9.21 3.58
CA VAL A 164 -3.88 9.66 3.56
C VAL A 164 -4.70 8.61 2.80
N ILE A 165 -5.84 8.19 3.34
CA ILE A 165 -6.74 7.25 2.68
C ILE A 165 -8.16 7.85 2.64
N TYR A 166 -8.70 7.97 1.43
CA TYR A 166 -10.11 8.26 1.19
C TYR A 166 -10.83 6.96 0.81
N PRO A 167 -11.79 6.48 1.62
CA PRO A 167 -12.48 5.22 1.37
C PRO A 167 -13.45 5.33 0.18
N TYR A 168 -13.66 4.20 -0.51
CA TYR A 168 -14.62 4.10 -1.60
C TYR A 168 -16.07 4.19 -1.10
N ARG A 169 -16.96 4.66 -1.97
CA ARG A 169 -18.41 4.66 -1.75
C ARG A 169 -19.06 3.62 -2.66
N GLN A 170 -20.05 2.90 -2.14
CA GLN A 170 -20.80 1.94 -2.95
C GLN A 170 -21.53 2.64 -4.10
N GLY A 171 -21.46 2.07 -5.31
CA GLY A 171 -22.09 2.62 -6.51
C GLY A 171 -21.39 3.85 -7.11
N GLN A 172 -20.20 4.22 -6.64
CA GLN A 172 -19.42 5.30 -7.25
C GLN A 172 -18.90 4.91 -8.63
N ALA A 173 -18.53 5.91 -9.43
CA ALA A 173 -17.80 5.72 -10.68
C ALA A 173 -16.32 6.08 -10.50
N ILE A 174 -15.43 5.29 -11.12
CA ILE A 174 -14.01 5.58 -11.23
C ILE A 174 -13.70 5.84 -12.71
N LEU A 175 -13.23 7.05 -13.05
CA LEU A 175 -12.95 7.45 -14.43
C LEU A 175 -14.13 7.21 -15.41
N GLY A 176 -15.35 7.42 -14.94
CA GLY A 176 -16.57 7.20 -15.73
C GLY A 176 -17.08 5.75 -15.76
N GLU A 177 -16.35 4.81 -15.17
CA GLU A 177 -16.74 3.41 -15.08
C GLU A 177 -17.46 3.13 -13.77
N THR A 178 -18.67 2.58 -13.82
CA THR A 178 -19.41 2.18 -12.61
C THR A 178 -18.69 1.03 -11.92
N VAL A 179 -18.30 1.25 -10.66
CA VAL A 179 -17.69 0.20 -9.83
C VAL A 179 -18.78 -0.79 -9.42
N SER A 180 -18.60 -2.06 -9.76
CA SER A 180 -19.52 -3.12 -9.37
C SER A 180 -19.50 -3.36 -7.85
N THR A 181 -20.52 -4.06 -7.34
CA THR A 181 -20.55 -4.44 -5.92
C THR A 181 -19.35 -5.32 -5.55
N GLN A 182 -18.97 -6.27 -6.41
CA GLN A 182 -17.83 -7.15 -6.13
C GLN A 182 -16.50 -6.40 -6.21
N GLU A 183 -16.33 -5.56 -7.23
CA GLU A 183 -15.12 -4.71 -7.34
C GLU A 183 -14.99 -3.77 -6.13
N TYR A 184 -16.09 -3.19 -5.67
CA TYR A 184 -16.09 -2.38 -4.45
C TYR A 184 -15.58 -3.16 -3.24
N TYR A 185 -16.02 -4.41 -3.03
CA TYR A 185 -15.54 -5.25 -1.94
C TYR A 185 -14.05 -5.59 -2.09
N ASP A 186 -13.59 -5.93 -3.29
CA ASP A 186 -12.17 -6.23 -3.56
C ASP A 186 -11.29 -5.01 -3.25
N LEU A 187 -11.71 -3.83 -3.70
CA LEU A 187 -11.02 -2.56 -3.49
C LEU A 187 -11.02 -2.13 -2.01
N MET A 188 -12.17 -2.22 -1.34
CA MET A 188 -12.28 -1.91 0.08
C MET A 188 -11.45 -2.86 0.93
N ASN A 189 -11.44 -4.16 0.60
CA ASN A 189 -10.62 -5.13 1.30
C ASN A 189 -9.12 -4.85 1.14
N GLY A 190 -8.68 -4.43 -0.06
CA GLY A 190 -7.31 -3.95 -0.29
C GLY A 190 -6.94 -2.76 0.60
N LEU A 191 -7.85 -1.77 0.73
CA LEU A 191 -7.64 -0.64 1.65
C LEU A 191 -7.58 -1.09 3.11
N LEU A 192 -8.46 -1.99 3.55
CA LEU A 192 -8.48 -2.48 4.92
C LEU A 192 -7.21 -3.26 5.26
N VAL A 193 -6.68 -4.05 4.33
CA VAL A 193 -5.39 -4.73 4.52
C VAL A 193 -4.24 -3.72 4.59
N LEU A 194 -4.23 -2.69 3.74
CA LEU A 194 -3.23 -1.62 3.85
C LEU A 194 -3.29 -0.94 5.22
N GLN A 195 -4.49 -0.58 5.68
CA GLN A 195 -4.69 0.04 7.00
C GLN A 195 -4.17 -0.86 8.13
N TYR A 196 -4.47 -2.15 8.06
CA TYR A 196 -3.98 -3.13 9.02
C TYR A 196 -2.46 -3.20 9.03
N LEU A 197 -1.80 -3.21 7.86
CA LEU A 197 -0.34 -3.19 7.78
C LEU A 197 0.26 -1.90 8.34
N MET A 198 -0.38 -0.74 8.11
CA MET A 198 0.05 0.53 8.71
C MET A 198 -0.03 0.48 10.23
N GLU A 199 -1.15 -0.01 10.78
CA GLU A 199 -1.36 -0.10 12.22
C GLU A 199 -0.29 -0.98 12.89
N ARG A 200 0.06 -2.12 12.26
CA ARG A 200 1.13 -3.00 12.76
C ARG A 200 2.50 -2.34 12.78
N GLN A 201 2.77 -1.45 11.85
CA GLN A 201 4.01 -0.67 11.76
C GLN A 201 3.92 0.67 12.49
N ARG A 202 2.80 0.93 13.20
CA ARG A 202 2.49 2.18 13.91
C ARG A 202 2.49 3.42 13.02
N ILE A 203 2.23 3.26 11.74
CA ILE A 203 2.17 4.36 10.79
C ILE A 203 0.78 5.02 10.92
N PRO A 204 0.70 6.31 11.27
CA PRO A 204 -0.58 6.98 11.39
C PRO A 204 -1.18 7.24 10.01
N ILE A 205 -2.51 7.15 9.94
CA ILE A 205 -3.29 7.46 8.74
C ILE A 205 -4.04 8.76 8.98
N PHE A 206 -3.81 9.73 8.10
CA PHE A 206 -4.34 11.08 8.19
C PHE A 206 -5.68 11.19 7.47
N GLU A 207 -6.58 11.99 8.04
CA GLU A 207 -7.92 12.24 7.49
C GLU A 207 -7.94 13.14 6.24
N SER A 208 -6.89 13.94 6.05
CA SER A 208 -6.77 14.83 4.90
C SER A 208 -5.32 15.13 4.53
N VAL A 209 -5.14 15.52 3.27
CA VAL A 209 -3.86 15.98 2.73
C VAL A 209 -3.33 17.19 3.50
N SER A 210 -4.18 18.12 3.90
CA SER A 210 -3.75 19.31 4.67
C SER A 210 -3.15 18.95 6.03
N VAL A 211 -3.78 18.02 6.77
CA VAL A 211 -3.26 17.56 8.06
C VAL A 211 -1.97 16.75 7.87
N ALA A 212 -1.91 15.91 6.85
CA ALA A 212 -0.71 15.18 6.48
C ALA A 212 0.48 16.10 6.12
N LEU A 213 0.22 17.22 5.45
CA LEU A 213 1.23 18.23 5.11
C LEU A 213 1.72 19.00 6.34
N HIS A 214 0.83 19.28 7.30
CA HIS A 214 1.24 19.87 8.57
C HIS A 214 2.21 18.93 9.32
N CYS A 215 1.85 17.64 9.42
CA CYS A 215 2.73 16.61 9.95
C CYS A 215 4.07 16.54 9.19
N THR A 216 4.01 16.52 7.85
CA THR A 216 5.19 16.51 6.98
C THR A 216 6.10 17.70 7.29
N SER A 217 5.56 18.92 7.38
CA SER A 217 6.35 20.10 7.74
C SER A 217 6.97 19.99 9.13
N LYS A 218 6.27 19.39 10.10
CA LYS A 218 6.77 19.16 11.46
C LYS A 218 7.93 18.17 11.47
N MET A 219 7.77 17.01 10.83
CA MET A 219 8.82 16.00 10.64
C MET A 219 10.09 16.63 10.05
N LEU A 220 9.92 17.48 9.04
CA LEU A 220 11.03 18.11 8.33
C LEU A 220 11.76 19.18 9.19
N ARG A 221 11.04 19.91 10.05
CA ARG A 221 11.61 20.99 10.87
C ARG A 221 12.23 20.48 12.17
N GLU A 222 11.56 19.53 12.80
CA GLU A 222 11.93 19.01 14.12
C GLU A 222 12.77 17.73 14.02
N GLU A 223 12.98 17.20 12.82
CA GLU A 223 13.72 15.95 12.56
C GLU A 223 13.17 14.76 13.36
N ILE A 224 11.83 14.69 13.45
CA ILE A 224 11.10 13.63 14.14
C ILE A 224 10.46 12.65 13.16
N ASN A 225 10.20 11.45 13.66
CA ASN A 225 9.52 10.40 12.91
C ASN A 225 8.00 10.63 12.89
N VAL A 226 7.32 10.03 11.90
CA VAL A 226 5.87 10.21 11.72
C VAL A 226 5.07 9.73 12.94
N GLN A 227 5.59 8.73 13.67
CA GLN A 227 5.01 8.19 14.90
C GLN A 227 5.00 9.23 16.03
N ASP A 228 6.05 10.07 16.10
CA ASP A 228 6.26 11.03 17.18
C ASP A 228 5.54 12.36 16.93
N CYS A 229 5.14 12.62 15.68
CA CYS A 229 4.33 13.79 15.32
C CYS A 229 2.99 13.85 16.05
N MET A 230 2.52 12.71 16.59
CA MET A 230 1.21 12.53 17.24
C MET A 230 1.21 12.81 18.75
N ASN A 231 2.34 13.23 19.33
CA ASN A 231 2.41 13.55 20.76
C ASN A 231 1.66 14.85 21.09
N ILE A 232 0.37 14.65 21.43
CA ILE A 232 -0.47 15.43 22.36
C ILE A 232 -0.47 16.95 22.09
N GLU A 233 -1.34 17.40 21.17
CA GLU A 233 -2.15 18.65 21.27
C GLU A 233 -2.90 18.97 19.95
N ASP A 234 -2.51 18.42 18.81
CA ASP A 234 -3.01 18.85 17.48
C ASP A 234 -4.32 18.20 16.98
N GLY A 235 -5.05 17.45 17.80
CA GLY A 235 -6.37 16.92 17.43
C GLY A 235 -6.40 15.86 16.32
N ILE A 236 -5.25 15.38 15.86
CA ILE A 236 -5.11 14.38 14.79
C ILE A 236 -5.37 12.99 15.38
N LYS A 237 -6.57 12.43 15.14
CA LYS A 237 -6.89 11.04 15.48
C LYS A 237 -6.77 10.17 14.22
N PRO A 238 -6.13 8.99 14.26
CA PRO A 238 -6.11 8.07 13.13
C PRO A 238 -7.54 7.72 12.69
N VAL A 239 -7.79 7.76 11.38
CA VAL A 239 -9.05 7.24 10.82
C VAL A 239 -9.05 5.72 11.02
N ARG A 240 -9.85 5.24 11.96
CA ARG A 240 -10.03 3.80 12.22
C ARG A 240 -11.38 3.35 11.70
N ILE A 241 -11.37 2.54 10.64
CA ILE A 241 -12.46 1.60 10.37
C ILE A 241 -12.20 0.43 11.31
N SER A 242 -12.96 0.38 12.40
CA SER A 242 -12.83 -0.60 13.47
C SER A 242 -12.89 -2.02 12.91
N LEU A 243 -11.73 -2.66 12.82
CA LEU A 243 -11.58 -4.09 12.70
C LEU A 243 -11.26 -4.56 14.09
N THR A 244 -12.23 -5.19 14.74
CA THR A 244 -12.01 -5.95 15.97
C THR A 244 -10.85 -6.91 15.71
N GLN A 245 -9.69 -6.59 16.29
CA GLN A 245 -8.55 -7.48 16.31
C GLN A 245 -9.02 -8.78 16.96
N ASN A 246 -8.61 -9.92 16.39
CA ASN A 246 -8.85 -11.29 16.85
C ASN A 246 -10.29 -11.81 16.72
N GLY A 247 -10.46 -12.90 15.95
CA GLY A 247 -11.64 -13.76 16.04
C GLY A 247 -11.91 -14.26 17.47
N THR A 248 -10.86 -14.33 18.31
CA THR A 248 -10.94 -14.66 19.73
C THR A 248 -11.54 -13.54 20.59
N ASP A 249 -11.29 -12.27 20.25
CA ASP A 249 -11.86 -11.13 20.97
C ASP A 249 -13.26 -10.79 20.47
N ALA A 250 -13.58 -11.03 19.19
CA ALA A 250 -14.95 -10.91 18.70
C ALA A 250 -15.90 -11.96 19.33
N VAL A 251 -15.41 -13.17 19.61
CA VAL A 251 -16.17 -14.20 20.35
C VAL A 251 -16.35 -13.80 21.81
N LYS A 252 -15.29 -13.35 22.49
CA LYS A 252 -15.40 -12.82 23.86
C LYS A 252 -16.29 -11.59 23.96
N LEU A 253 -16.17 -10.64 23.03
CA LEU A 253 -17.03 -9.45 22.98
C LEU A 253 -18.48 -9.83 22.67
N ARG A 254 -18.71 -10.88 21.87
CA ARG A 254 -20.05 -11.42 21.62
C ARG A 254 -20.62 -12.14 22.84
N GLU A 255 -19.81 -12.89 23.58
CA GLU A 255 -20.19 -13.50 24.85
C GLU A 255 -20.52 -12.43 25.89
N VAL A 256 -19.68 -11.40 26.01
CA VAL A 256 -19.90 -10.24 26.88
C VAL A 256 -21.16 -9.49 26.46
N PHE A 257 -21.35 -9.21 25.17
CA PHE A 257 -22.56 -8.57 24.67
C PHE A 257 -23.81 -9.40 24.96
N LYS A 258 -23.79 -10.71 24.71
CA LYS A 258 -24.90 -11.63 25.04
C LYS A 258 -25.17 -11.72 26.55
N SER A 259 -24.13 -11.61 27.38
CA SER A 259 -24.30 -11.58 28.83
C SER A 259 -24.98 -10.31 29.33
N MET A 260 -24.90 -9.21 28.57
CA MET A 260 -25.54 -7.93 28.86
C MET A 260 -26.93 -7.81 28.20
N ASP A 261 -27.13 -8.41 27.02
CA ASP A 261 -28.41 -8.46 26.33
C ASP A 261 -29.27 -9.63 26.84
N VAL A 262 -29.61 -9.59 28.13
CA VAL A 262 -30.36 -10.64 28.84
C VAL A 262 -31.72 -10.94 28.18
N ASN A 263 -32.27 -9.96 27.44
CA ASN A 263 -33.58 -10.05 26.79
C ASN A 263 -33.50 -10.40 25.29
N ASP A 264 -32.31 -10.70 24.75
CA ASP A 264 -32.06 -10.95 23.31
C ASP A 264 -32.66 -9.87 22.40
N SER A 265 -32.60 -8.62 22.88
CA SER A 265 -33.18 -7.45 22.23
C SER A 265 -32.32 -6.89 21.09
N GLY A 266 -31.11 -7.44 20.91
CA GLY A 266 -30.10 -6.96 19.98
C GLY A 266 -29.41 -5.66 20.41
N THR A 267 -29.74 -5.13 21.59
CA THR A 267 -29.23 -3.83 22.07
C THR A 267 -28.98 -3.82 23.58
N ILE A 268 -27.91 -3.17 24.01
CA ILE A 268 -27.53 -3.03 25.43
C ILE A 268 -27.48 -1.56 25.83
N LYS A 269 -27.63 -1.25 27.12
CA LYS A 269 -27.47 0.13 27.60
C LYS A 269 -26.00 0.54 27.54
N LEU A 270 -25.73 1.74 27.04
CA LEU A 270 -24.40 2.30 26.88
C LEU A 270 -23.69 2.44 28.23
N GLY A 271 -24.40 2.88 29.28
CA GLY A 271 -23.83 2.97 30.63
C GLY A 271 -23.31 1.63 31.17
N GLU A 272 -24.07 0.54 30.96
CA GLU A 272 -23.71 -0.81 31.39
C GLU A 272 -22.54 -1.37 30.58
N ALA A 273 -22.56 -1.14 29.25
CA ALA A 273 -21.48 -1.52 28.35
C ALA A 273 -20.14 -0.90 28.76
N LEU A 274 -20.15 0.38 29.15
CA LEU A 274 -18.95 1.11 29.58
C LEU A 274 -18.41 0.58 30.91
N VAL A 275 -19.28 0.36 31.90
CA VAL A 275 -18.88 -0.20 33.20
C VAL A 275 -18.27 -1.60 33.04
N MET A 276 -18.83 -2.42 32.14
CA MET A 276 -18.32 -3.76 31.87
C MET A 276 -16.96 -3.76 31.13
N LEU A 277 -16.78 -2.83 30.19
CA LEU A 277 -15.48 -2.62 29.51
C LEU A 277 -14.42 -2.04 30.46
N GLN A 278 -14.82 -1.34 31.53
CA GLN A 278 -13.92 -0.81 32.56
C GLN A 278 -13.55 -1.88 33.61
N SER A 279 -14.50 -2.72 34.05
CA SER A 279 -14.29 -3.74 35.08
C SER A 279 -13.47 -4.96 34.60
N SER A 280 -13.51 -5.26 33.30
CA SER A 280 -12.79 -6.37 32.67
C SER A 280 -11.30 -6.08 32.43
N THR A 281 -10.53 -5.59 33.42
CA THR A 281 -9.07 -5.30 33.30
C THR A 281 -8.66 -4.50 32.04
N MET A 282 -9.58 -3.74 31.43
CA MET A 282 -9.46 -3.20 30.07
C MET A 282 -9.40 -1.66 29.99
N CYS A 283 -9.62 -0.91 31.07
CA CYS A 283 -9.39 0.54 31.11
C CYS A 283 -9.24 1.07 32.53
N ASN A 284 -8.29 1.98 32.76
CA ASN A 284 -8.35 2.92 33.89
C ASN A 284 -8.60 4.34 33.35
N ASN A 285 -9.61 5.00 33.93
CA ASN A 285 -9.96 6.43 33.88
C ASN A 285 -10.20 7.08 32.50
N LEU A 286 -11.46 7.09 32.05
CA LEU A 286 -11.96 7.96 30.97
C LEU A 286 -13.41 8.39 31.25
N SER A 287 -13.76 9.64 30.91
CA SER A 287 -15.09 10.22 31.15
C SER A 287 -16.10 9.81 30.07
N VAL A 288 -17.36 9.59 30.48
CA VAL A 288 -18.47 9.15 29.61
C VAL A 288 -18.71 10.10 28.43
N LEU A 289 -18.41 11.40 28.61
CA LEU A 289 -18.69 12.46 27.65
C LEU A 289 -17.75 12.44 26.42
N ASP A 290 -16.48 12.03 26.60
CA ASP A 290 -15.48 12.00 25.53
C ASP A 290 -15.72 10.88 24.51
N LEU A 291 -16.28 9.76 24.99
CA LEU A 291 -16.67 8.61 24.17
C LEU A 291 -17.96 8.89 23.39
N LEU A 292 -18.95 9.53 24.02
CA LEU A 292 -20.20 9.96 23.36
C LEU A 292 -19.94 10.92 22.20
N ASN A 293 -19.04 11.88 22.38
CA ASN A 293 -18.66 12.81 21.33
C ASN A 293 -17.96 12.10 20.15
N THR A 294 -17.24 11.01 20.43
CA THR A 294 -16.56 10.20 19.39
C THR A 294 -17.55 9.33 18.62
N VAL A 295 -18.55 8.75 19.30
CA VAL A 295 -19.66 8.02 18.68
C VAL A 295 -20.51 8.96 17.82
N ASN A 296 -20.80 10.17 18.33
CA ASN A 296 -21.59 11.17 17.61
C ASN A 296 -20.83 11.80 16.41
N LYS A 297 -19.51 12.05 16.51
CA LYS A 297 -18.72 12.56 15.37
C LYS A 297 -18.56 11.54 14.23
N LYS A 298 -18.45 10.24 14.54
CA LYS A 298 -18.37 9.18 13.51
C LYS A 298 -19.75 8.78 12.95
N SER A 299 -20.85 9.26 13.54
CA SER A 299 -22.24 9.04 13.11
C SER A 299 -22.60 9.73 11.79
N GLU A 300 -21.81 10.72 11.35
CA GLU A 300 -22.02 11.41 10.07
C GLU A 300 -21.82 10.49 8.85
N ILE A 301 -21.09 9.37 9.02
CA ILE A 301 -20.86 8.35 7.99
C ILE A 301 -22.01 7.33 7.90
N TYR A 302 -22.86 7.21 8.93
CA TYR A 302 -23.86 6.14 9.06
C TYR A 302 -25.31 6.62 9.11
N ARG A 303 -25.58 7.86 8.67
CA ARG A 303 -26.91 8.49 8.80
C ARG A 303 -28.04 7.83 7.99
N THR A 304 -27.75 6.79 7.22
CA THR A 304 -28.74 6.00 6.47
C THR A 304 -29.26 4.76 7.22
N LEU A 305 -28.81 4.47 8.45
CA LEU A 305 -29.20 3.24 9.19
C LEU A 305 -29.80 3.45 10.58
N ILE A 306 -30.03 4.68 11.06
CA ILE A 306 -30.69 4.90 12.35
C ILE A 306 -31.80 5.95 12.20
N ASP A 307 -33.03 5.46 12.10
CA ASP A 307 -34.22 6.24 12.36
C ASP A 307 -34.31 6.51 13.88
N GLY A 308 -34.39 7.79 14.26
CA GLY A 308 -34.88 8.23 15.58
C GLY A 308 -33.86 8.38 16.72
N PHE A 309 -33.17 9.52 16.79
CA PHE A 309 -32.64 10.04 18.07
C PHE A 309 -33.54 11.18 18.58
N PRO A 310 -34.19 11.07 19.76
CA PRO A 310 -34.83 12.21 20.38
C PRO A 310 -33.77 13.10 21.06
N ALA A 311 -33.81 14.40 20.77
CA ALA A 311 -32.82 15.40 21.17
C ALA A 311 -32.75 15.72 22.69
N LYS A 312 -33.37 14.92 23.56
CA LYS A 312 -33.35 15.11 25.03
C LYS A 312 -33.47 13.77 25.77
N GLY A 313 -32.38 13.31 26.35
CA GLY A 313 -32.32 12.14 27.23
C GLY A 313 -30.94 11.99 27.87
N ASP A 314 -30.86 11.33 29.03
CA ASP A 314 -29.61 11.00 29.72
C ASP A 314 -28.76 10.07 28.83
N PRO A 315 -27.51 10.43 28.47
CA PRO A 315 -26.70 9.65 27.55
C PRO A 315 -26.40 8.22 28.00
N THR A 316 -26.48 7.92 29.29
CA THR A 316 -26.24 6.56 29.83
C THR A 316 -27.40 5.60 29.57
N GLU A 317 -28.60 6.11 29.26
CA GLU A 317 -29.78 5.32 28.90
C GLU A 317 -29.86 5.00 27.41
N LEU A 318 -28.91 5.49 26.60
CA LEU A 318 -28.82 5.18 25.18
C LEU A 318 -28.56 3.68 24.99
N ARG A 319 -29.28 3.08 24.05
CA ARG A 319 -29.09 1.67 23.67
C ARG A 319 -28.19 1.58 22.44
N ILE A 320 -27.21 0.68 22.50
CA ILE A 320 -26.25 0.42 21.42
C ILE A 320 -26.34 -1.04 20.95
N ASN A 321 -26.13 -1.27 19.65
CA ASN A 321 -26.08 -2.62 19.07
C ASN A 321 -24.68 -3.24 19.16
N PHE A 322 -24.54 -4.48 18.71
CA PHE A 322 -23.29 -5.22 18.79
C PHE A 322 -22.15 -4.56 18.00
N GLU A 323 -22.47 -4.00 16.84
CA GLU A 323 -21.50 -3.29 16.00
C GLU A 323 -20.94 -2.06 16.72
N GLN A 324 -21.82 -1.25 17.34
CA GLN A 324 -21.46 -0.08 18.12
C GLN A 324 -20.66 -0.45 19.39
N PHE A 325 -21.02 -1.55 20.05
CA PHE A 325 -20.26 -2.09 21.19
C PHE A 325 -18.84 -2.50 20.80
N CYS A 326 -18.67 -3.14 19.63
CA CYS A 326 -17.35 -3.51 19.10
C CYS A 326 -16.47 -2.28 18.81
N VAL A 327 -17.07 -1.19 18.31
CA VAL A 327 -16.35 0.08 18.10
C VAL A 327 -15.83 0.62 19.43
N LEU A 328 -16.66 0.65 20.47
CA LEU A 328 -16.28 1.12 21.81
C LEU A 328 -15.14 0.29 22.41
N ALA A 329 -15.22 -1.04 22.30
CA ALA A 329 -14.19 -1.95 22.80
C ALA A 329 -12.85 -1.84 22.06
N SER A 330 -12.87 -1.43 20.78
CA SER A 330 -11.64 -1.25 20.01
C SER A 330 -10.85 0.00 20.44
N GLU A 331 -11.54 1.08 20.83
CA GLU A 331 -10.95 2.36 21.24
C GLU A 331 -10.29 2.26 22.63
N SER A 332 -10.83 1.45 23.56
CA SER A 332 -10.23 1.20 24.87
C SER A 332 -8.90 0.42 24.79
N SER A 333 -8.77 -0.50 23.83
CA SER A 333 -7.54 -1.28 23.62
C SER A 333 -6.35 -0.42 23.11
N TRP A 334 -6.63 0.58 22.28
CA TRP A 334 -5.61 1.50 21.71
C TRP A 334 -4.88 2.32 22.79
N MET A 335 -5.57 2.77 23.84
CA MET A 335 -4.97 3.54 24.95
C MET A 335 -3.95 2.73 25.77
N ARG A 336 -4.01 1.38 25.73
CA ARG A 336 -3.04 0.51 26.41
C ARG A 336 -1.70 0.44 25.65
N MET A 337 -1.73 0.51 24.31
CA MET A 337 -0.52 0.50 23.47
C MET A 337 0.31 1.78 23.60
N LYS A 338 -0.31 2.89 24.01
CA LYS A 338 0.40 4.14 24.32
C LYS A 338 1.25 4.04 25.59
N ASN A 339 0.85 3.20 26.55
CA ASN A 339 1.51 3.11 27.86
C ASN A 339 2.52 1.95 27.98
N ASN A 340 2.42 0.93 27.12
CA ASN A 340 3.39 -0.17 27.09
C ASN A 340 4.24 -0.06 25.83
N GLY A 341 5.48 0.43 25.99
CA GLY A 341 6.51 0.51 24.96
C GLY A 341 6.93 -0.87 24.43
N ILE A 342 6.09 -1.49 23.61
CA ILE A 342 6.41 -2.72 22.89
C ILE A 342 7.19 -2.32 21.63
N SER A 343 8.35 -2.91 21.38
CA SER A 343 9.17 -2.67 20.18
C SER A 343 8.38 -2.91 18.87
N CYS A 344 8.81 -2.26 17.78
CA CYS A 344 8.46 -2.69 16.42
C CYS A 344 8.72 -4.20 16.29
N GLU A 345 7.81 -4.94 15.66
CA GLU A 345 7.93 -6.39 15.57
C GLU A 345 9.09 -6.78 14.64
N ASN A 346 10.19 -7.24 15.22
CA ASN A 346 11.26 -7.89 14.48
C ASN A 346 10.79 -9.27 14.00
N TRP A 347 10.58 -9.42 12.68
CA TRP A 347 10.25 -10.68 12.01
C TRP A 347 11.30 -11.79 12.19
N THR A 348 12.48 -11.41 12.67
CA THR A 348 13.62 -12.30 12.89
C THR A 348 13.64 -12.96 14.26
N ASN A 349 12.84 -12.51 15.25
CA ASN A 349 12.95 -12.98 16.64
C ASN A 349 11.60 -13.14 17.36
N SER A 350 10.67 -13.94 16.81
CA SER A 350 9.60 -14.51 17.63
C SER A 350 9.99 -15.90 18.12
N PHE A 351 9.98 -16.10 19.45
CA PHE A 351 10.04 -17.44 20.06
C PHE A 351 8.77 -18.20 19.68
N THR A 352 8.77 -18.84 18.52
CA THR A 352 7.71 -19.77 18.10
C THR A 352 8.09 -21.18 18.54
N GLN A 353 7.16 -21.89 19.17
CA GLN A 353 7.31 -23.30 19.53
C GLN A 353 7.61 -24.13 18.26
N GLU A 354 8.66 -24.97 18.28
CA GLU A 354 9.16 -25.66 17.08
C GLU A 354 8.10 -26.49 16.33
N PHE A 355 7.10 -27.02 17.04
CA PHE A 355 6.02 -27.85 16.48
C PHE A 355 5.08 -27.08 15.55
N GLU A 356 5.03 -25.75 15.63
CA GLU A 356 4.22 -24.91 14.74
C GLU A 356 4.95 -24.55 13.45
N LYS A 357 6.25 -24.85 13.32
CA LYS A 357 6.97 -24.53 12.09
C LYS A 357 6.55 -25.46 10.95
N ARG A 358 6.42 -24.89 9.76
CA ARG A 358 6.20 -25.63 8.51
C ARG A 358 7.24 -25.25 7.48
N ASP A 359 7.43 -26.10 6.48
CA ASP A 359 8.43 -25.87 5.46
C ASP A 359 7.99 -24.81 4.46
N ILE A 360 6.71 -24.86 4.02
CA ILE A 360 6.19 -23.94 3.02
C ILE A 360 4.79 -23.42 3.39
N TYR A 361 4.58 -22.12 3.23
CA TYR A 361 3.23 -21.54 3.14
C TYR A 361 2.86 -21.40 1.67
N VAL A 362 1.73 -21.95 1.24
CA VAL A 362 1.26 -21.79 -0.15
C VAL A 362 0.00 -20.93 -0.16
N GLY A 363 0.17 -19.64 -0.47
CA GLY A 363 -0.91 -18.67 -0.54
C GLY A 363 -1.54 -18.59 -1.92
N VAL A 364 -2.84 -18.87 -1.98
CA VAL A 364 -3.66 -18.93 -3.19
C VAL A 364 -4.97 -18.18 -2.98
N VAL A 365 -5.67 -17.84 -4.06
CA VAL A 365 -6.99 -17.19 -3.99
C VAL A 365 -8.02 -17.86 -4.89
N SER A 366 -9.28 -17.77 -4.49
CA SER A 366 -10.45 -18.14 -5.28
C SER A 366 -10.36 -19.56 -5.86
N LYS A 367 -10.24 -19.69 -7.19
CA LYS A 367 -10.30 -20.97 -7.92
C LYS A 367 -9.03 -21.82 -7.74
N ASP A 368 -7.92 -21.20 -7.33
CA ASP A 368 -6.64 -21.89 -7.16
C ASP A 368 -6.61 -22.81 -5.92
N LEU A 369 -7.59 -22.72 -5.02
CA LEU A 369 -7.72 -23.66 -3.91
C LEU A 369 -7.85 -25.10 -4.41
N PHE A 370 -8.61 -25.31 -5.49
CA PHE A 370 -8.77 -26.64 -6.05
C PHE A 370 -7.43 -27.20 -6.54
N TRP A 371 -6.61 -26.37 -7.19
CA TRP A 371 -5.26 -26.74 -7.59
C TRP A 371 -4.36 -27.03 -6.38
N LEU A 372 -4.45 -26.22 -5.32
CA LEU A 372 -3.70 -26.43 -4.08
C LEU A 372 -4.03 -27.81 -3.47
N GLU A 373 -5.31 -28.15 -3.33
CA GLU A 373 -5.77 -29.41 -2.73
C GLU A 373 -5.50 -30.63 -3.61
N SER A 374 -5.76 -30.52 -4.92
CA SER A 374 -5.67 -31.67 -5.84
C SER A 374 -4.26 -31.98 -6.32
N SER A 375 -3.38 -30.97 -6.38
CA SER A 375 -2.09 -31.07 -7.07
C SER A 375 -0.92 -30.69 -6.18
N ALA A 376 -0.94 -29.49 -5.58
CA ALA A 376 0.23 -28.98 -4.87
C ALA A 376 0.46 -29.68 -3.52
N ILE A 377 -0.59 -29.87 -2.72
CA ILE A 377 -0.49 -30.55 -1.41
C ILE A 377 0.03 -31.98 -1.57
N PRO A 378 -0.57 -32.86 -2.41
CA PRO A 378 -0.07 -34.21 -2.60
C PRO A 378 1.39 -34.26 -3.07
N LEU A 379 1.79 -33.31 -3.94
CA LEU A 379 3.16 -33.23 -4.42
C LEU A 379 4.14 -32.87 -3.29
N ILE A 380 3.83 -31.83 -2.49
CA ILE A 380 4.67 -31.40 -1.37
C ILE A 380 4.78 -32.51 -0.31
N GLU A 381 3.66 -33.14 0.03
CA GLU A 381 3.62 -34.24 1.02
C GLU A 381 4.37 -35.49 0.53
N SER A 382 4.30 -35.80 -0.77
CA SER A 382 5.08 -36.91 -1.36
C SER A 382 6.59 -36.74 -1.19
N MET A 383 7.05 -35.49 -1.09
CA MET A 383 8.45 -35.14 -0.84
C MET A 383 8.78 -35.01 0.67
N ARG A 384 7.84 -35.41 1.55
CA ARG A 384 7.95 -35.35 3.02
C ARG A 384 8.15 -33.93 3.56
N LEU A 385 7.65 -32.93 2.85
CA LEU A 385 7.64 -31.54 3.30
C LEU A 385 6.31 -31.20 3.96
N SER A 386 6.36 -30.32 4.95
CA SER A 386 5.19 -29.85 5.70
C SER A 386 4.73 -28.49 5.19
N LEU A 387 3.42 -28.25 5.11
CA LEU A 387 2.90 -26.99 4.60
C LEU A 387 1.79 -26.35 5.45
N TYR A 388 1.65 -25.04 5.29
CA TYR A 388 0.45 -24.30 5.66
C TYR A 388 -0.34 -23.89 4.42
N ARG A 389 -1.65 -24.04 4.52
CA ARG A 389 -2.64 -23.56 3.53
C ARG A 389 -3.49 -22.41 4.11
N PRO A 390 -4.06 -21.55 3.25
CA PRO A 390 -4.96 -20.50 3.67
C PRO A 390 -6.20 -21.08 4.36
N SER A 391 -6.74 -20.36 5.35
CA SER A 391 -7.96 -20.79 6.06
C SER A 391 -9.23 -20.57 5.24
N LEU A 392 -9.21 -19.62 4.30
CA LEU A 392 -10.35 -19.23 3.46
C LEU A 392 -9.90 -19.02 2.02
N ASN A 393 -10.89 -18.90 1.14
CA ASN A 393 -10.68 -18.70 -0.30
C ASN A 393 -10.10 -17.33 -0.66
N GLU A 394 -10.18 -16.34 0.24
CA GLU A 394 -9.71 -14.99 -0.02
C GLU A 394 -9.04 -14.42 1.22
N TYR A 395 -7.92 -13.72 1.01
CA TYR A 395 -7.32 -12.90 2.04
C TYR A 395 -8.25 -11.74 2.33
N ASN A 396 -8.76 -11.69 3.55
CA ASN A 396 -9.42 -10.52 4.07
C ASN A 396 -8.84 -10.14 5.42
N VAL A 397 -9.03 -8.89 5.78
CA VAL A 397 -8.45 -8.32 6.99
C VAL A 397 -8.89 -9.02 8.28
N ARG A 398 -10.04 -9.73 8.30
CA ARG A 398 -10.52 -10.45 9.50
C ARG A 398 -9.68 -11.69 9.80
N ILE A 399 -9.20 -12.37 8.76
CA ILE A 399 -8.36 -13.57 8.90
C ILE A 399 -6.87 -13.30 8.75
N LEU A 400 -6.51 -12.12 8.24
CA LEU A 400 -5.11 -11.75 7.98
C LEU A 400 -4.18 -11.93 9.20
N PRO A 401 -4.59 -11.63 10.46
CA PRO A 401 -3.73 -11.92 11.62
C PRO A 401 -3.36 -13.41 11.75
N GLN A 402 -4.33 -14.31 11.51
CA GLN A 402 -4.12 -15.76 11.59
C GLN A 402 -3.26 -16.25 10.43
N GLU A 403 -3.49 -15.72 9.23
CA GLU A 403 -2.67 -16.05 8.06
C GLU A 403 -1.23 -15.57 8.22
N LEU A 404 -1.02 -14.36 8.77
CA LEU A 404 0.33 -13.86 9.08
C LEU A 404 1.06 -14.72 10.10
N GLN A 405 0.36 -15.31 11.08
CA GLN A 405 0.97 -16.25 12.01
C GLN A 405 1.48 -17.50 11.28
N LYS A 406 0.67 -18.10 10.39
CA LYS A 406 1.10 -19.24 9.57
C LYS A 406 2.26 -18.88 8.65
N ILE A 407 2.22 -17.70 8.04
CA ILE A 407 3.28 -17.17 7.16
C ILE A 407 4.59 -17.04 7.95
N LYS A 408 4.55 -16.42 9.14
CA LYS A 408 5.72 -16.31 10.03
C LYS A 408 6.28 -17.65 10.48
N ASN A 409 5.39 -18.62 10.66
CA ASN A 409 5.77 -19.98 11.07
C ASN A 409 6.23 -20.85 9.89
N SER A 410 6.39 -20.29 8.69
CA SER A 410 6.84 -21.03 7.50
C SER A 410 8.29 -20.68 7.14
N ARG A 411 9.08 -21.68 6.74
CA ARG A 411 10.48 -21.47 6.32
C ARG A 411 10.57 -20.75 4.97
N LEU A 412 9.64 -21.03 4.07
CA LEU A 412 9.48 -20.39 2.77
C LEU A 412 8.01 -20.05 2.54
N ILE A 413 7.76 -18.96 1.82
CA ILE A 413 6.42 -18.49 1.45
C ILE A 413 6.32 -18.53 -0.07
N LEU A 414 5.29 -19.18 -0.61
CA LEU A 414 4.90 -19.13 -2.02
C LEU A 414 3.57 -18.40 -2.12
N LEU A 415 3.50 -17.26 -2.82
CA LEU A 415 2.24 -16.55 -3.06
C LEU A 415 1.91 -16.51 -4.56
N ILE A 416 0.65 -16.80 -4.88
CA ILE A 416 0.13 -16.84 -6.25
C ILE A 416 -0.86 -15.70 -6.46
N VAL A 417 -0.53 -14.79 -7.36
CA VAL A 417 -1.40 -13.71 -7.85
C VAL A 417 -1.92 -14.12 -9.23
N PRO A 418 -3.12 -14.73 -9.31
CA PRO A 418 -3.60 -15.32 -10.55
C PRO A 418 -4.21 -14.29 -11.50
N GLN A 419 -4.39 -14.72 -12.75
CA GLN A 419 -5.04 -13.91 -13.80
C GLN A 419 -6.58 -13.85 -13.68
N HIS A 420 -7.19 -14.64 -12.80
CA HIS A 420 -8.65 -14.66 -12.59
C HIS A 420 -9.11 -13.92 -11.32
N SER A 421 -8.24 -13.09 -10.73
CA SER A 421 -8.55 -12.28 -9.54
C SER A 421 -7.96 -10.89 -9.70
N ARG A 422 -8.63 -9.85 -9.17
CA ARG A 422 -8.07 -8.49 -9.15
C ARG A 422 -6.78 -8.45 -8.32
N GLY A 423 -6.70 -9.29 -7.28
CA GLY A 423 -5.47 -9.61 -6.55
C GLY A 423 -4.94 -8.51 -5.64
N VAL A 424 -5.64 -7.39 -5.45
CA VAL A 424 -5.14 -6.21 -4.71
C VAL A 424 -4.65 -6.59 -3.31
N THR A 425 -5.44 -7.38 -2.57
CA THR A 425 -5.10 -7.77 -1.20
C THR A 425 -3.85 -8.64 -1.10
N ILE A 426 -3.76 -9.70 -1.92
CA ILE A 426 -2.60 -10.59 -1.89
C ILE A 426 -1.34 -9.88 -2.41
N MET A 427 -1.48 -8.98 -3.37
CA MET A 427 -0.36 -8.14 -3.83
C MET A 427 0.12 -7.18 -2.74
N ALA A 428 -0.79 -6.55 -1.98
CA ALA A 428 -0.42 -5.70 -0.85
C ALA A 428 0.34 -6.47 0.24
N LEU A 429 -0.15 -7.68 0.56
CA LEU A 429 0.53 -8.59 1.49
C LEU A 429 1.92 -8.99 0.97
N ALA A 430 2.02 -9.42 -0.30
CA ALA A 430 3.29 -9.79 -0.92
C ALA A 430 4.29 -8.63 -0.92
N ALA A 431 3.85 -7.42 -1.25
CA ALA A 431 4.68 -6.22 -1.25
C ALA A 431 5.24 -5.90 0.14
N HIS A 432 4.41 -6.04 1.18
CA HIS A 432 4.85 -5.88 2.56
C HIS A 432 5.87 -6.95 2.97
N LEU A 433 5.63 -8.21 2.60
CA LEU A 433 6.56 -9.32 2.87
C LEU A 433 7.91 -9.15 2.18
N ILE A 434 7.91 -8.65 0.94
CA ILE A 434 9.13 -8.28 0.22
C ILE A 434 9.90 -7.23 1.03
N GLY A 435 9.23 -6.16 1.46
CA GLY A 435 9.88 -5.09 2.23
C GLY A 435 10.39 -5.52 3.61
N LEU A 436 9.86 -6.62 4.17
CA LEU A 436 10.35 -7.24 5.41
C LEU A 436 11.48 -8.25 5.17
N HIS A 437 11.91 -8.42 3.91
CA HIS A 437 12.90 -9.41 3.47
C HIS A 437 12.52 -10.86 3.85
N ALA A 438 11.22 -11.18 3.79
CA ALA A 438 10.76 -12.54 4.01
C ALA A 438 11.22 -13.47 2.86
N LYS A 439 11.50 -14.75 3.17
CA LYS A 439 11.86 -15.75 2.16
C LYS A 439 10.64 -16.10 1.31
N LEU A 440 10.58 -15.52 0.11
CA LEU A 440 9.40 -15.51 -0.74
C LEU A 440 9.72 -16.08 -2.14
N VAL A 441 8.73 -16.77 -2.73
CA VAL A 441 8.63 -17.06 -4.16
C VAL A 441 7.27 -16.55 -4.62
N LEU A 442 7.23 -15.88 -5.76
CA LEU A 442 6.02 -15.31 -6.32
C LEU A 442 5.65 -15.94 -7.65
N CYS A 443 4.36 -16.18 -7.86
CA CYS A 443 3.78 -16.37 -9.19
C CYS A 443 2.85 -15.20 -9.47
N VAL A 444 3.18 -14.32 -10.43
CA VAL A 444 2.40 -13.11 -10.73
C VAL A 444 1.91 -13.15 -12.17
N GLN A 445 0.64 -13.50 -12.37
CA GLN A 445 0.03 -13.59 -13.69
C GLN A 445 -0.63 -12.27 -14.09
N ILE A 446 -0.31 -11.79 -15.28
CA ILE A 446 -0.93 -10.59 -15.88
C ILE A 446 -2.37 -10.90 -16.31
N LEU A 447 -3.27 -9.92 -16.14
CA LEU A 447 -4.64 -10.00 -16.63
C LEU A 447 -4.68 -9.83 -18.16
N PRO A 448 -5.04 -10.88 -18.93
CA PRO A 448 -5.14 -10.78 -20.39
C PRO A 448 -6.33 -9.91 -20.84
N GLU A 449 -6.37 -9.56 -22.12
CA GLU A 449 -7.53 -8.89 -22.70
C GLU A 449 -8.79 -9.75 -22.59
N GLY A 450 -9.94 -9.12 -22.37
CA GLY A 450 -11.20 -9.83 -22.16
C GLY A 450 -11.30 -10.60 -20.85
N SER A 451 -10.41 -10.34 -19.87
CA SER A 451 -10.47 -10.96 -18.54
C SER A 451 -11.85 -10.80 -17.89
N ILE A 452 -12.42 -11.92 -17.45
CA ILE A 452 -13.66 -11.97 -16.67
C ILE A 452 -13.30 -12.35 -15.23
N ILE A 453 -13.64 -11.48 -14.29
CA ILE A 453 -13.41 -11.69 -12.85
C ILE A 453 -14.75 -11.56 -12.15
N SER A 454 -15.12 -12.58 -11.39
CA SER A 454 -16.41 -12.63 -10.68
C SER A 454 -17.61 -12.36 -11.61
N ASP A 455 -17.60 -13.00 -12.78
CA ASP A 455 -18.61 -12.86 -13.84
C ASP A 455 -18.73 -11.45 -14.46
N GLU A 456 -17.75 -10.59 -14.19
CA GLU A 456 -17.68 -9.23 -14.72
C GLU A 456 -16.51 -9.11 -15.69
N GLN A 457 -16.79 -8.65 -16.91
CA GLN A 457 -15.75 -8.32 -17.87
C GLN A 457 -15.04 -7.03 -17.45
N LEU A 458 -13.73 -7.10 -17.24
CA LEU A 458 -12.95 -5.91 -16.92
C LEU A 458 -12.89 -4.98 -18.13
N THR A 459 -13.05 -3.69 -17.87
CA THR A 459 -12.76 -2.66 -18.86
C THR A 459 -11.25 -2.57 -19.12
N GLU A 460 -10.88 -1.96 -20.24
CA GLU A 460 -9.47 -1.76 -20.57
C GLU A 460 -8.73 -0.93 -19.50
N GLN A 461 -9.37 0.12 -18.99
CA GLN A 461 -8.80 0.99 -17.96
C GLN A 461 -8.63 0.24 -16.63
N ALA A 462 -9.65 -0.50 -16.17
CA ALA A 462 -9.56 -1.32 -14.96
C ALA A 462 -8.43 -2.35 -15.07
N ARG A 463 -8.34 -3.04 -16.21
CA ARG A 463 -7.28 -4.02 -16.48
C ARG A 463 -5.90 -3.39 -16.40
N LYS A 464 -5.71 -2.21 -17.01
CA LYS A 464 -4.44 -1.45 -16.93
C LYS A 464 -4.10 -1.08 -15.48
N ASP A 465 -5.07 -0.62 -14.69
CA ASP A 465 -4.84 -0.26 -13.28
C ASP A 465 -4.37 -1.47 -12.44
N TYR A 466 -5.03 -2.62 -12.57
CA TYR A 466 -4.66 -3.85 -11.84
C TYR A 466 -3.35 -4.48 -12.32
N ASN A 467 -3.08 -4.42 -13.62
CA ASN A 467 -1.80 -4.87 -14.17
C ASN A 467 -0.65 -3.95 -13.77
N ARG A 468 -0.88 -2.63 -13.68
CA ARG A 468 0.11 -1.70 -13.16
C ARG A 468 0.53 -2.12 -11.74
N GLY A 469 -0.41 -2.50 -10.89
CA GLY A 469 -0.10 -3.05 -9.56
C GLY A 469 0.82 -4.28 -9.62
N ARG A 470 0.52 -5.25 -10.50
CA ARG A 470 1.35 -6.45 -10.71
C ARG A 470 2.77 -6.12 -11.17
N MET A 471 2.91 -5.08 -11.99
CA MET A 471 4.22 -4.62 -12.47
C MET A 471 5.05 -4.01 -11.33
N TYR A 472 4.47 -3.15 -10.48
CA TYR A 472 5.16 -2.64 -9.29
C TYR A 472 5.56 -3.77 -8.33
N LEU A 473 4.67 -4.74 -8.10
CA LEU A 473 5.01 -5.90 -7.25
C LEU A 473 6.20 -6.69 -7.82
N SER A 474 6.20 -6.94 -9.13
CA SER A 474 7.27 -7.70 -9.80
C SER A 474 8.60 -6.94 -9.80
N ASP A 475 8.56 -5.61 -9.96
CA ASP A 475 9.75 -4.75 -9.86
C ASP A 475 10.35 -4.78 -8.45
N TYR A 476 9.52 -4.62 -7.40
CA TYR A 476 9.99 -4.74 -6.01
C TYR A 476 10.60 -6.12 -5.73
N ALA A 477 9.93 -7.19 -6.18
CA ALA A 477 10.45 -8.54 -6.02
C ALA A 477 11.81 -8.72 -6.71
N THR A 478 11.96 -8.22 -7.93
CA THR A 478 13.20 -8.30 -8.71
C THR A 478 14.36 -7.57 -8.01
N ARG A 479 14.10 -6.37 -7.48
CA ARG A 479 15.11 -5.56 -6.77
C ARG A 479 15.60 -6.23 -5.48
N GLU A 480 14.71 -6.92 -4.78
CA GLU A 480 15.01 -7.62 -3.53
C GLU A 480 15.47 -9.08 -3.76
N GLY A 481 15.64 -9.50 -5.02
CA GLY A 481 16.10 -10.86 -5.35
C GLY A 481 15.06 -11.96 -5.10
N VAL A 482 13.77 -11.62 -5.01
CA VAL A 482 12.67 -12.57 -4.86
C VAL A 482 12.32 -13.18 -6.23
N PRO A 483 12.34 -14.52 -6.40
CA PRO A 483 11.98 -15.17 -7.66
C PRO A 483 10.51 -14.93 -8.05
N VAL A 484 10.29 -14.50 -9.30
CA VAL A 484 8.95 -14.26 -9.86
C VAL A 484 8.72 -15.14 -11.10
N PHE A 485 7.61 -15.87 -11.11
CA PHE A 485 7.21 -16.78 -12.17
C PHE A 485 5.84 -16.38 -12.77
N GLN A 486 5.57 -16.86 -13.99
CA GLN A 486 4.25 -16.76 -14.64
C GLN A 486 3.45 -18.08 -14.55
N ASN A 487 4.17 -19.20 -14.48
CA ASN A 487 3.59 -20.53 -14.37
C ASN A 487 3.60 -20.98 -12.90
N ILE A 488 2.43 -21.41 -12.43
CA ILE A 488 2.21 -21.87 -11.06
C ILE A 488 3.03 -23.13 -10.73
N ALA A 489 3.15 -24.06 -11.68
CA ALA A 489 3.91 -25.30 -11.50
C ALA A 489 5.42 -25.03 -11.35
N ASP A 490 5.97 -24.13 -12.18
CA ASP A 490 7.38 -23.73 -12.11
C ASP A 490 7.70 -23.04 -10.77
N ALA A 491 6.81 -22.15 -10.33
CA ALA A 491 6.93 -21.47 -9.04
C ALA A 491 6.94 -22.47 -7.87
N LEU A 492 6.04 -23.45 -7.90
CA LEU A 492 5.96 -24.51 -6.89
C LEU A 492 7.23 -25.38 -6.89
N GLN A 493 7.68 -25.82 -8.06
CA GLN A 493 8.88 -26.63 -8.18
C GLN A 493 10.11 -25.88 -7.64
N HIS A 494 10.26 -24.60 -7.98
CA HIS A 494 11.35 -23.78 -7.46
C HIS A 494 11.26 -23.61 -5.94
N ALA A 495 10.06 -23.38 -5.41
CA ALA A 495 9.84 -23.25 -3.97
C ALA A 495 10.24 -24.54 -3.21
N ILE A 496 9.85 -25.71 -3.73
CA ILE A 496 10.25 -27.01 -3.18
C ILE A 496 11.79 -27.16 -3.18
N GLN A 497 12.45 -26.80 -4.28
CA GLN A 497 13.91 -26.89 -4.39
C GLN A 497 14.63 -26.01 -3.36
N LEU A 498 14.15 -24.78 -3.12
CA LEU A 498 14.71 -23.87 -2.11
C LEU A 498 14.57 -24.41 -0.69
N VAL A 499 13.48 -25.11 -0.39
CA VAL A 499 13.25 -25.74 0.93
C VAL A 499 14.17 -26.96 1.14
N GLN A 500 14.34 -27.77 0.08
CA GLN A 500 15.17 -28.98 0.11
C GLN A 500 16.67 -28.68 0.17
N ASN A 501 17.10 -27.63 -0.53
CA ASN A 501 18.50 -27.20 -0.58
C ASN A 501 18.63 -25.77 -0.01
N PRO A 502 18.51 -25.59 1.32
CA PRO A 502 18.68 -24.30 1.94
C PRO A 502 20.12 -23.81 1.69
N CYS A 503 20.26 -22.69 0.97
CA CYS A 503 21.54 -21.99 0.78
C CYS A 503 22.07 -21.41 2.10
#